data_AF-G7KBW7-F1
#
_entry.id   AF-G7KBW7-F1
#
_cell.length_a   1.000
_cell.length_b   1.000
_cell.length_c   1.000
_cell.angle_alpha   90.00
_cell.angle_beta   90.00
_cell.angle_gamma   90.00
#
_symmetry.space_group_name_H-M   'P 1'
#
loop_
_entity.id
_entity.type
_entity.pdbx_description
1 polymer ?
#
loop_
_entity_poly.entity_id
_entity_poly.type
_entity_poly.pdbx_seq_one_letter_code
_entity_poly.pdbx_strand_id
1 'polypeptide(L)'
;MAPSTYLSFFIIISMIFICHALSPTPSPKLYERICKESGQKDFEQRCLKLIEAYPQITLIEDYLTFCRSFLKIVAIEKAVKSQQQVKEIMNKYPSSQPIKECGDDYNTVVIEVQGALREDPEMISMAVNYASDALDMCERSLADEKIVNTSSIVALNHDMKLYTNIVVIAGAPVAQWIERPFPKRKVVGSTPTWRVSFFAQNALLFFFLKEKCILNDQLINSSF
;
A
#
# COMPACT_ATOMS: atom_id res chain seq x y z
N MET A 1 -9.38 -19.89 60.77
CA MET A 1 -9.55 -18.65 59.99
C MET A 1 -9.16 -18.98 58.56
N ALA A 2 -10.09 -18.87 57.60
CA ALA A 2 -9.89 -19.31 56.22
C ALA A 2 -9.45 -18.11 55.35
N PRO A 3 -8.17 -18.02 54.94
CA PRO A 3 -7.70 -16.99 54.03
C PRO A 3 -7.84 -17.55 52.61
N SER A 4 -8.95 -17.32 51.92
CA SER A 4 -9.09 -17.88 50.56
C SER A 4 -10.02 -17.10 49.62
N THR A 5 -11.04 -16.41 50.14
CA THR A 5 -12.03 -15.72 49.30
C THR A 5 -11.53 -14.42 48.67
N TYR A 6 -10.73 -13.63 49.40
CA TYR A 6 -10.18 -12.37 48.88
C TYR A 6 -9.16 -12.58 47.75
N LEU A 7 -8.30 -13.60 47.84
CA LEU A 7 -7.31 -13.92 46.82
C LEU A 7 -7.98 -14.32 45.49
N SER A 8 -9.09 -15.06 45.55
CA SER A 8 -9.88 -15.45 44.38
C SER A 8 -10.51 -14.25 43.67
N PHE A 9 -11.00 -13.25 44.44
CA PHE A 9 -11.61 -12.05 43.88
C PHE A 9 -10.61 -11.16 43.12
N PHE A 10 -9.38 -11.01 43.65
CA PHE A 10 -8.32 -10.27 42.96
C PHE A 10 -7.85 -10.95 41.67
N ILE A 11 -7.85 -12.28 41.61
CA ILE A 11 -7.52 -13.02 40.38
C ILE A 11 -8.59 -12.81 39.31
N ILE A 12 -9.87 -12.86 39.67
CA ILE A 12 -10.99 -12.64 38.72
C ILE A 12 -10.95 -11.21 38.18
N ILE A 13 -10.79 -10.20 39.05
CA ILE A 13 -10.68 -8.80 38.63
C ILE A 13 -9.45 -8.58 37.73
N SER A 14 -8.29 -9.17 38.07
CA SER A 14 -7.07 -9.07 37.27
C SER A 14 -7.24 -9.67 35.86
N MET A 15 -7.95 -10.80 35.74
CA MET A 15 -8.25 -11.41 34.43
C MET A 15 -9.15 -10.52 33.56
N ILE A 16 -10.13 -9.81 34.14
CA ILE A 16 -11.01 -8.90 33.39
C ILE A 16 -10.22 -7.71 32.81
N PHE A 17 -9.31 -7.11 33.58
CA PHE A 17 -8.48 -6.00 33.11
C PHE A 17 -7.48 -6.41 32.01
N ILE A 18 -6.94 -7.64 32.06
CA ILE A 18 -6.03 -8.14 31.01
C ILE A 18 -6.80 -8.39 29.69
N CYS A 19 -8.08 -8.78 29.75
CA CYS A 19 -8.90 -9.02 28.55
C CYS A 19 -9.29 -7.72 27.83
N HIS A 20 -9.49 -6.62 28.55
CA HIS A 20 -9.81 -5.32 27.94
C HIS A 20 -8.58 -4.52 27.51
N ALA A 21 -7.39 -4.81 28.03
CA ALA A 21 -6.15 -4.17 27.60
C ALA A 21 -5.63 -4.66 26.23
N LEU A 22 -6.17 -5.78 25.74
CA LEU A 22 -5.77 -6.42 24.47
C LEU A 22 -6.86 -6.29 23.40
N SER A 23 -7.69 -5.24 23.43
CA SER A 23 -8.52 -4.94 22.26
C SER A 23 -7.59 -4.80 21.04
N PRO A 24 -7.70 -5.70 20.03
CA PRO A 24 -6.82 -5.65 18.90
C PRO A 24 -7.06 -4.31 18.19
N THR A 25 -6.03 -3.47 18.14
CA THR A 25 -6.06 -2.29 17.29
C THR A 25 -6.42 -2.76 15.89
N PRO A 26 -7.49 -2.22 15.28
CA PRO A 26 -7.88 -2.65 13.95
C PRO A 26 -6.68 -2.50 13.02
N SER A 27 -6.36 -3.59 12.32
CA SER A 27 -5.28 -3.60 11.35
C SER A 27 -5.52 -2.47 10.33
N PRO A 28 -4.52 -1.63 10.03
CA PRO A 28 -4.67 -0.56 9.05
C PRO A 28 -5.20 -1.11 7.73
N LYS A 29 -6.07 -0.36 7.05
CA LYS A 29 -6.58 -0.76 5.74
C LYS A 29 -5.43 -0.84 4.73
N LEU A 30 -5.60 -1.62 3.66
CA LEU A 30 -4.54 -1.81 2.65
C LEU A 30 -4.01 -0.48 2.11
N TYR A 31 -4.90 0.44 1.72
CA TYR A 31 -4.50 1.72 1.15
C TYR A 31 -3.73 2.59 2.16
N GLU A 32 -4.06 2.51 3.45
CA GLU A 32 -3.32 3.22 4.49
C GLU A 32 -1.88 2.71 4.61
N ARG A 33 -1.69 1.39 4.45
CA ARG A 33 -0.33 0.79 4.40
C ARG A 33 0.42 1.26 3.17
N ILE A 34 -0.21 1.24 1.99
CA ILE A 34 0.39 1.73 0.74
C ILE A 34 0.84 3.19 0.86
N CYS A 35 0.00 4.06 1.41
CA CYS A 35 0.35 5.48 1.57
C CYS A 35 1.47 5.72 2.59
N LYS A 36 1.62 4.83 3.59
CA LYS A 36 2.66 4.91 4.61
C LYS A 36 3.99 4.30 4.18
N GLU A 37 4.00 3.42 3.19
CA GLU A 37 5.18 2.64 2.79
C GLU A 37 6.37 3.53 2.38
N SER A 38 6.11 4.71 1.79
CA SER A 38 7.18 5.63 1.37
C SER A 38 7.92 6.28 2.55
N GLY A 39 7.32 6.29 3.75
CA GLY A 39 7.83 7.01 4.92
C GLY A 39 7.78 8.54 4.81
N GLN A 40 7.29 9.10 3.70
CA GLN A 40 7.22 10.54 3.47
C GLN A 40 5.84 11.09 3.86
N LYS A 41 5.78 12.00 4.84
CA LYS A 41 4.51 12.54 5.36
C LYS A 41 3.68 13.30 4.32
N ASP A 42 4.31 14.08 3.44
CA ASP A 42 3.60 14.82 2.38
C ASP A 42 2.94 13.84 1.39
N PHE A 43 3.70 12.84 0.94
CA PHE A 43 3.18 11.75 0.11
C PHE A 43 2.03 11.01 0.80
N GLU A 44 2.22 10.61 2.07
CA GLU A 44 1.18 9.90 2.84
C GLU A 44 -0.13 10.68 2.85
N GLN A 45 -0.07 11.97 3.19
CA GLN A 45 -1.26 12.83 3.26
C GLN A 45 -1.93 12.99 1.89
N ARG A 46 -1.16 13.24 0.82
CA ARG A 46 -1.69 13.38 -0.54
C ARG A 46 -2.27 12.07 -1.06
N CYS A 47 -1.61 10.95 -0.80
CA CYS A 47 -2.04 9.61 -1.16
C CYS A 47 -3.35 9.23 -0.48
N LEU A 48 -3.46 9.43 0.84
CA LEU A 48 -4.68 9.15 1.60
C LEU A 48 -5.86 9.99 1.06
N LYS A 49 -5.66 11.31 0.97
CA LYS A 49 -6.68 12.23 0.45
C LYS A 49 -7.15 11.85 -0.96
N LEU A 50 -6.23 11.41 -1.81
CA LEU A 50 -6.55 10.98 -3.16
C LEU A 50 -7.41 9.70 -3.15
N ILE A 51 -6.97 8.66 -2.45
CA ILE A 51 -7.63 7.34 -2.49
C ILE A 51 -8.98 7.37 -1.80
N GLU A 52 -9.14 8.15 -0.73
CA GLU A 52 -10.41 8.31 -0.01
C GLU A 52 -11.52 8.96 -0.85
N ALA A 53 -11.16 9.67 -1.93
CA ALA A 53 -12.13 10.18 -2.90
C ALA A 53 -12.78 9.05 -3.75
N TYR A 54 -12.28 7.82 -3.66
CA TYR A 54 -12.73 6.67 -4.44
C TYR A 54 -13.13 5.50 -3.51
N PRO A 55 -14.35 5.49 -2.96
CA PRO A 55 -14.80 4.48 -2.00
C PRO A 55 -14.61 3.03 -2.48
N GLN A 56 -14.82 2.77 -3.76
CA GLN A 56 -14.63 1.45 -4.38
C GLN A 56 -13.19 0.94 -4.35
N ILE A 57 -12.20 1.84 -4.21
CA ILE A 57 -10.78 1.48 -4.07
C ILE A 57 -10.44 1.23 -2.59
N THR A 58 -11.03 2.00 -1.67
CA THR A 58 -10.73 1.91 -0.23
C THR A 58 -11.14 0.58 0.43
N LEU A 59 -12.06 -0.15 -0.22
CA LEU A 59 -12.56 -1.44 0.23
C LEU A 59 -11.71 -2.62 -0.25
N ILE A 60 -10.69 -2.38 -1.07
CA ILE A 60 -9.88 -3.45 -1.64
C ILE A 60 -8.81 -3.89 -0.63
N GLU A 61 -8.73 -5.19 -0.38
CA GLU A 61 -7.81 -5.79 0.59
C GLU A 61 -6.59 -6.49 -0.04
N ASP A 62 -6.64 -6.74 -1.35
CA ASP A 62 -5.59 -7.38 -2.16
C ASP A 62 -4.77 -6.35 -2.98
N TYR A 63 -3.45 -6.46 -2.95
CA TYR A 63 -2.54 -5.52 -3.61
C TYR A 63 -2.72 -5.48 -5.14
N LEU A 64 -2.86 -6.64 -5.79
CA LEU A 64 -2.98 -6.70 -7.25
C LEU A 64 -4.31 -6.10 -7.73
N THR A 65 -5.39 -6.45 -7.03
CA THR A 65 -6.74 -5.92 -7.27
C THR A 65 -6.77 -4.41 -7.02
N PHE A 66 -6.10 -3.94 -5.96
CA PHE A 66 -5.98 -2.51 -5.66
C PHE A 66 -5.24 -1.80 -6.78
N CYS A 67 -4.08 -2.32 -7.17
CA CYS A 67 -3.22 -1.77 -8.19
C CYS A 67 -3.94 -1.62 -9.54
N ARG A 68 -4.58 -2.71 -10.01
CA ARG A 68 -5.37 -2.70 -11.26
C ARG A 68 -6.56 -1.78 -11.20
N SER A 69 -7.25 -1.73 -10.06
CA SER A 69 -8.41 -0.84 -9.88
C SER A 69 -7.98 0.63 -9.86
N PHE A 70 -6.88 0.95 -9.17
CA PHE A 70 -6.33 2.30 -9.12
C PHE A 70 -5.83 2.76 -10.49
N LEU A 71 -5.13 1.91 -11.23
CA LEU A 71 -4.74 2.18 -12.62
C LEU A 71 -5.95 2.51 -13.49
N LYS A 72 -6.97 1.63 -13.46
CA LYS A 72 -8.16 1.73 -14.32
C LYS A 72 -9.05 2.93 -13.99
N ILE A 73 -9.24 3.23 -12.72
CA ILE A 73 -10.22 4.23 -12.26
C ILE A 73 -9.58 5.60 -12.12
N VAL A 74 -8.30 5.67 -11.74
CA VAL A 74 -7.63 6.93 -11.38
C VAL A 74 -6.50 7.24 -12.34
N ALA A 75 -5.46 6.40 -12.39
CA ALA A 75 -4.20 6.78 -13.03
C ALA A 75 -4.35 7.05 -14.55
N ILE A 76 -5.09 6.21 -15.27
CA ILE A 76 -5.30 6.38 -16.72
C ILE A 76 -6.11 7.65 -17.03
N GLU A 77 -7.20 7.90 -16.31
CA GLU A 77 -8.02 9.10 -16.50
C GLU A 77 -7.18 10.36 -16.28
N LYS A 78 -6.38 10.37 -15.20
CA LYS A 78 -5.49 11.50 -14.90
C LYS A 78 -4.38 11.66 -15.93
N ALA A 79 -3.75 10.57 -16.37
CA ALA A 79 -2.72 10.62 -17.41
C ALA A 79 -3.25 11.24 -18.72
N VAL A 80 -4.42 10.80 -19.18
CA VAL A 80 -5.06 11.32 -20.40
C VAL A 80 -5.43 12.80 -20.23
N LYS A 81 -5.97 13.18 -19.07
CA LYS A 81 -6.32 14.58 -18.78
C LYS A 81 -5.07 15.47 -18.75
N SER A 82 -4.01 15.05 -18.07
CA SER A 82 -2.76 15.81 -18.01
C SER A 82 -2.10 15.93 -19.38
N GLN A 83 -2.09 14.86 -20.19
CA GLN A 83 -1.62 14.91 -21.58
C GLN A 83 -2.40 15.94 -22.40
N GLN A 84 -3.72 15.98 -22.27
CA GLN A 84 -4.55 16.97 -22.96
C GLN A 84 -4.20 18.40 -22.54
N GLN A 85 -3.98 18.64 -21.24
CA GLN A 85 -3.57 19.95 -20.74
C GLN A 85 -2.18 20.36 -21.24
N VAL A 86 -1.22 19.43 -21.31
CA VAL A 86 0.10 19.70 -21.89
C VAL A 86 -0.03 20.04 -23.37
N LYS A 87 -0.87 19.33 -24.14
CA LYS A 87 -1.16 19.67 -25.55
C LYS A 87 -1.73 21.07 -25.72
N GLU A 88 -2.63 21.50 -24.84
CA GLU A 88 -3.16 22.86 -24.84
C GLU A 88 -2.06 23.91 -24.56
N ILE A 89 -1.15 23.62 -23.65
CA ILE A 89 0.01 24.48 -23.35
C ILE A 89 0.99 24.52 -24.53
N MET A 90 1.26 23.38 -25.18
CA MET A 90 2.07 23.33 -26.41
C MET A 90 1.49 24.22 -27.52
N ASN A 91 0.18 24.18 -27.73
CA ASN A 91 -0.49 25.02 -28.72
C ASN A 91 -0.39 26.51 -28.39
N LYS A 92 -0.35 26.86 -27.09
CA LYS A 92 -0.17 28.24 -26.63
C LYS A 92 1.27 28.73 -26.82
N TYR A 93 2.26 27.83 -26.77
CA TYR A 93 3.69 28.17 -26.84
C TYR A 93 4.41 27.34 -27.92
N PRO A 94 4.05 27.48 -29.21
CA PRO A 94 4.54 26.63 -30.29
C PRO A 94 6.04 26.80 -30.58
N SER A 95 6.69 27.85 -30.06
CA SER A 95 8.13 28.09 -30.20
C SER A 95 8.98 27.48 -29.08
N SER A 96 8.37 27.03 -27.97
CA SER A 96 9.10 26.42 -26.87
C SER A 96 9.41 24.96 -27.19
N GLN A 97 10.70 24.66 -27.34
CA GLN A 97 11.18 23.29 -27.55
C GLN A 97 11.00 22.42 -26.30
N PRO A 98 11.32 22.88 -25.07
CA PRO A 98 11.05 22.13 -23.85
C PRO A 98 9.58 21.72 -23.67
N ILE A 99 8.63 22.60 -24.00
CA ILE A 99 7.20 22.29 -23.89
C ILE A 99 6.80 21.23 -24.93
N LYS A 100 7.41 21.22 -26.12
CA LYS A 100 7.16 20.18 -27.12
C LYS A 100 7.64 18.81 -26.66
N GLU A 101 8.85 18.75 -26.09
CA GLU A 101 9.42 17.52 -25.53
C GLU A 101 8.53 16.96 -24.43
N CYS A 102 8.05 17.81 -23.51
CA CYS A 102 7.04 17.38 -22.54
C CYS A 102 5.77 16.83 -23.18
N GLY A 103 5.34 17.35 -24.33
CA GLY A 103 4.23 16.79 -25.09
C GLY A 103 4.45 15.34 -25.50
N ASP A 104 5.65 15.03 -25.99
CA ASP A 104 6.05 13.68 -26.37
C ASP A 104 6.21 12.78 -25.16
N ASP A 105 6.81 13.27 -24.07
CA ASP A 105 6.92 12.55 -22.79
C ASP A 105 5.53 12.18 -22.25
N TYR A 106 4.55 13.07 -22.31
CA TYR A 106 3.18 12.76 -21.88
C TYR A 106 2.46 11.75 -22.80
N ASN A 107 2.85 11.63 -24.07
CA ASN A 107 2.37 10.53 -24.90
C ASN A 107 2.90 9.20 -24.36
N THR A 108 4.18 9.14 -23.99
CA THR A 108 4.79 7.97 -23.34
C THR A 108 4.11 7.66 -22.01
N VAL A 109 3.88 8.65 -21.15
CA VAL A 109 3.17 8.47 -19.86
C VAL A 109 1.82 7.77 -20.07
N VAL A 110 1.02 8.24 -21.04
CA VAL A 110 -0.29 7.61 -21.31
C VAL A 110 -0.14 6.18 -21.82
N ILE A 111 0.79 5.94 -22.74
CA ILE A 111 1.04 4.60 -23.32
C ILE A 111 1.43 3.62 -22.21
N GLU A 112 2.41 3.97 -21.38
CA GLU A 112 2.95 3.11 -20.33
C GLU A 112 1.92 2.85 -19.21
N VAL A 113 1.21 3.89 -18.76
CA VAL A 113 0.17 3.75 -17.72
C VAL A 113 -1.00 2.90 -18.23
N GLN A 114 -1.38 3.01 -19.51
CA GLN A 114 -2.40 2.14 -20.11
C GLN A 114 -1.88 0.71 -20.33
N GLY A 115 -0.62 0.57 -20.75
CA GLY A 115 0.07 -0.70 -20.94
C GLY A 115 0.09 -1.52 -19.65
N ALA A 116 0.42 -0.87 -18.53
CA ALA A 116 0.50 -1.46 -17.19
C ALA A 116 -0.76 -2.23 -16.76
N LEU A 117 -1.95 -1.93 -17.28
CA LEU A 117 -3.16 -2.72 -16.99
C LEU A 117 -3.17 -4.11 -17.62
N ARG A 118 -2.42 -4.28 -18.71
CA ARG A 118 -2.35 -5.52 -19.51
C ARG A 118 -1.13 -6.36 -19.14
N GLU A 119 -0.21 -5.78 -18.39
CA GLU A 119 1.01 -6.44 -17.95
C GLU A 119 0.73 -7.54 -16.92
N ASP A 120 1.65 -8.49 -16.89
CA ASP A 120 1.74 -9.46 -15.80
C ASP A 120 2.03 -8.72 -14.48
N PRO A 121 1.55 -9.24 -13.32
CA PRO A 121 1.68 -8.55 -12.04
C PRO A 121 3.10 -8.10 -11.69
N GLU A 122 4.12 -8.86 -12.10
CA GLU A 122 5.54 -8.57 -11.88
C GLU A 122 6.05 -7.39 -12.73
N MET A 123 5.41 -7.14 -13.88
CA MET A 123 5.82 -6.13 -14.85
C MET A 123 5.10 -4.79 -14.67
N ILE A 124 3.99 -4.75 -13.92
CA ILE A 124 3.20 -3.53 -13.69
C ILE A 124 4.08 -2.39 -13.14
N SER A 125 4.89 -2.67 -12.11
CA SER A 125 5.75 -1.64 -11.52
C SER A 125 6.82 -1.16 -12.51
N MET A 126 7.33 -2.05 -13.36
CA MET A 126 8.33 -1.68 -14.36
C MET A 126 7.73 -0.78 -15.44
N ALA A 127 6.57 -1.15 -15.99
CA ALA A 127 5.85 -0.33 -16.96
C ALA A 127 5.58 1.09 -16.42
N VAL A 128 5.10 1.19 -15.18
CA VAL A 128 4.81 2.49 -14.57
C VAL A 128 6.08 3.29 -14.22
N ASN A 129 7.21 2.64 -13.97
CA ASN A 129 8.49 3.35 -13.82
C ASN A 129 8.92 4.04 -15.12
N TYR A 130 8.70 3.43 -16.29
CA TYR A 130 8.97 4.11 -17.58
C TYR A 130 8.11 5.38 -17.74
N ALA A 131 6.85 5.36 -17.28
CA ALA A 131 6.04 6.58 -17.23
C ALA A 131 6.65 7.62 -16.28
N SER A 132 7.17 7.20 -15.12
CA SER A 132 7.84 8.11 -14.18
C SER A 132 9.11 8.72 -14.77
N ASP A 133 9.92 7.95 -15.49
CA ASP A 133 11.13 8.43 -16.15
C ASP A 133 10.81 9.47 -17.23
N ALA A 134 9.73 9.30 -17.98
CA ALA A 134 9.25 10.30 -18.94
C ALA A 134 8.87 11.63 -18.25
N LEU A 135 8.25 11.58 -17.07
CA LEU A 135 7.96 12.79 -16.28
C LEU A 135 9.25 13.48 -15.80
N ASP A 136 10.27 12.71 -15.41
CA ASP A 136 11.59 13.24 -15.05
C ASP A 136 12.29 13.90 -16.25
N MET A 137 12.18 13.31 -17.45
CA MET A 137 12.71 13.93 -18.68
C MET A 137 12.02 15.27 -18.96
N CYS A 138 10.69 15.32 -18.89
CA CYS A 138 9.95 16.56 -19.04
C CYS A 138 10.36 17.62 -18.00
N GLU A 139 10.49 17.26 -16.72
CA GLU A 139 10.97 18.21 -15.69
C GLU A 139 12.36 18.77 -16.00
N ARG A 140 13.28 17.92 -16.48
CA ARG A 140 14.63 18.35 -16.88
C ARG A 140 14.58 19.31 -18.07
N SER A 141 13.80 19.01 -19.11
CA SER A 141 13.64 19.91 -20.25
C SER A 141 13.06 21.27 -19.82
N LEU A 142 12.07 21.27 -18.92
CA LEU A 142 11.47 22.53 -18.41
C LEU A 142 12.42 23.36 -17.54
N ALA A 143 13.43 22.75 -16.90
CA ALA A 143 14.42 23.49 -16.11
C ALA A 143 15.28 24.42 -16.99
N ASP A 144 15.43 24.07 -18.27
CA ASP A 144 16.16 24.88 -19.26
C ASP A 144 15.27 25.96 -19.93
N GLU A 145 13.95 25.91 -19.73
CA GLU A 145 12.99 26.89 -20.24
C GLU A 145 13.03 28.18 -19.41
N LYS A 146 13.26 29.31 -20.09
CA LYS A 146 13.42 30.63 -19.44
C LYS A 146 12.40 31.67 -19.90
N ILE A 147 11.64 31.35 -20.94
CA ILE A 147 10.79 32.32 -21.65
C ILE A 147 9.34 32.18 -21.22
N VAL A 148 8.92 30.95 -20.89
CA VAL A 148 7.52 30.63 -20.57
C VAL A 148 7.40 30.24 -19.10
N ASN A 149 6.30 30.64 -18.46
CA ASN A 149 5.97 30.10 -17.15
C ASN A 149 5.53 28.63 -17.27
N THR A 150 6.38 27.72 -16.78
CA THR A 150 6.19 26.27 -16.84
C THR A 150 5.52 25.68 -15.60
N SER A 151 5.12 26.52 -14.63
CA SER A 151 4.60 26.07 -13.32
C SER A 151 3.42 25.10 -13.43
N SER A 152 2.55 25.29 -14.44
CA SER A 152 1.41 24.40 -14.67
C SER A 152 1.83 23.00 -15.09
N ILE A 153 2.85 22.85 -15.95
CA ILE A 153 3.33 21.51 -16.36
C ILE A 153 4.07 20.84 -15.19
N VAL A 154 4.88 21.60 -14.44
CA VAL A 154 5.56 21.09 -13.23
C VAL A 154 4.55 20.54 -12.22
N ALA A 155 3.44 21.26 -11.99
CA ALA A 155 2.37 20.76 -11.12
C ALA A 155 1.74 19.45 -11.64
N LEU A 156 1.51 19.35 -12.96
CA LEU A 156 1.01 18.11 -13.57
C LEU A 156 2.00 16.95 -13.40
N ASN A 157 3.31 17.21 -13.54
CA ASN A 157 4.34 16.20 -13.35
C ASN A 157 4.34 15.67 -11.91
N HIS A 158 4.26 16.55 -10.92
CA HIS A 158 4.17 16.15 -9.52
C HIS A 158 2.90 15.38 -9.17
N ASP A 159 1.77 15.72 -9.79
CA ASP A 159 0.53 14.96 -9.60
C ASP A 159 0.61 13.59 -10.29
N MET A 160 1.15 13.51 -11.50
CA MET A 160 1.33 12.23 -12.19
C MET A 160 2.34 11.32 -11.46
N LYS A 161 3.44 11.88 -10.94
CA LYS A 161 4.40 11.14 -10.10
C LYS A 161 3.75 10.58 -8.84
N LEU A 162 2.82 11.31 -8.22
CA LEU A 162 2.05 10.78 -7.09
C LEU A 162 1.30 9.51 -7.50
N TYR A 163 0.62 9.52 -8.66
CA TYR A 163 -0.13 8.36 -9.15
C TYR A 163 0.76 7.19 -9.51
N THR A 164 1.88 7.43 -10.22
CA THR A 164 2.83 6.36 -10.59
C THR A 164 3.46 5.74 -9.35
N ASN A 165 3.85 6.55 -8.36
CA ASN A 165 4.42 6.05 -7.10
C ASN A 165 3.44 5.17 -6.31
N ILE A 166 2.15 5.52 -6.26
CA ILE A 166 1.12 4.67 -5.61
C ILE A 166 1.07 3.30 -6.29
N VAL A 167 1.10 3.26 -7.62
CA VAL A 167 1.06 2.01 -8.39
C VAL A 167 2.33 1.19 -8.21
N VAL A 168 3.51 1.82 -8.22
CA VAL A 168 4.80 1.16 -7.96
C VAL A 168 4.83 0.52 -6.58
N ILE A 169 4.42 1.26 -5.55
CA ILE A 169 4.32 0.73 -4.17
C ILE A 169 3.31 -0.41 -4.08
N ALA A 170 2.16 -0.29 -4.75
CA ALA A 170 1.15 -1.35 -4.74
C ALA A 170 1.57 -2.60 -5.54
N GLY A 171 2.38 -2.44 -6.59
CA GLY A 171 2.88 -3.51 -7.45
C GLY A 171 4.10 -4.24 -6.88
N ALA A 172 4.95 -3.57 -6.11
CA ALA A 172 6.20 -4.12 -5.59
C ALA A 172 6.05 -5.38 -4.70
N PRO A 173 5.03 -5.50 -3.82
CA PRO A 173 4.85 -6.69 -3.01
C PRO A 173 4.68 -7.95 -3.85
N VAL A 174 4.04 -7.88 -5.02
CA VAL A 174 3.82 -9.06 -5.87
C VAL A 174 5.14 -9.66 -6.36
N ALA A 175 6.12 -8.82 -6.73
CA ALA A 175 7.46 -9.28 -7.07
C ALA A 175 8.21 -9.82 -5.83
N GLN A 176 8.03 -9.20 -4.67
CA GLN A 176 8.73 -9.59 -3.44
C GLN A 176 8.24 -10.94 -2.85
N TRP A 177 6.99 -11.35 -3.11
CA TRP A 177 6.48 -12.66 -2.66
C TRP A 177 7.01 -13.84 -3.50
N ILE A 178 7.44 -13.60 -4.73
CA ILE A 178 8.03 -14.63 -5.61
C ILE A 178 9.48 -14.91 -5.20
N GLU A 179 10.20 -13.90 -4.71
CA GLU A 179 11.57 -14.05 -4.26
C GLU A 179 11.76 -14.38 -2.78
N ARG A 180 10.73 -14.29 -1.91
CA ARG A 180 10.84 -14.85 -0.56
C ARG A 180 10.83 -16.37 -0.69
N PRO A 181 12.00 -17.06 -0.60
CA PRO A 181 11.96 -18.49 -0.49
C PRO A 181 11.26 -18.76 0.85
N PHE A 182 10.45 -19.81 0.90
CA PHE A 182 10.19 -20.52 2.14
C PHE A 182 11.38 -20.38 3.09
N PRO A 183 11.19 -20.04 4.38
CA PRO A 183 12.30 -19.82 5.30
C PRO A 183 13.26 -20.98 5.11
N LYS A 184 14.47 -20.70 4.59
CA LYS A 184 15.47 -21.74 4.31
C LYS A 184 15.65 -22.46 5.63
N ARG A 185 15.06 -23.66 5.76
CA ARG A 185 15.47 -24.58 6.82
C ARG A 185 16.95 -24.75 6.55
N LYS A 186 17.78 -24.27 7.48
CA LYS A 186 19.17 -24.68 7.53
C LYS A 186 19.12 -26.20 7.63
N VAL A 187 19.31 -26.90 6.51
CA VAL A 187 19.64 -28.31 6.53
C VAL A 187 21.09 -28.38 6.99
N VAL A 188 21.28 -28.25 8.30
CA VAL A 188 22.50 -28.74 8.93
C VAL A 188 22.33 -30.25 8.94
N GLY A 189 23.17 -30.93 8.18
CA GLY A 189 23.19 -32.38 8.13
C GLY A 189 23.37 -32.95 9.54
N SER A 190 22.39 -33.72 9.98
CA SER A 190 22.53 -34.90 10.85
C SER A 190 21.13 -35.44 11.19
N THR A 191 20.91 -36.70 10.85
CA THR A 191 19.84 -37.54 11.42
C THR A 191 20.51 -38.65 12.23
N PRO A 192 19.83 -39.29 13.20
CA PRO A 192 18.64 -38.86 13.95
C PRO A 192 18.76 -39.14 15.47
N THR A 193 17.66 -38.88 16.18
CA THR A 193 17.23 -39.32 17.52
C THR A 193 17.26 -38.29 18.63
N TRP A 194 16.15 -38.32 19.38
CA TRP A 194 15.72 -37.53 20.55
C TRP A 194 14.82 -36.31 20.31
N ARG A 195 13.50 -36.58 20.38
CA ARG A 195 12.40 -35.78 20.97
C ARG A 195 12.12 -34.42 20.29
N VAL A 196 11.06 -34.25 19.50
CA VAL A 196 9.63 -34.26 19.90
C VAL A 196 9.43 -33.87 21.36
N SER A 197 9.57 -32.59 21.71
CA SER A 197 8.95 -31.94 22.88
C SER A 197 9.37 -30.46 23.00
N PHE A 198 9.07 -29.58 22.03
CA PHE A 198 9.20 -28.13 22.30
C PHE A 198 8.24 -27.20 21.53
N PHE A 199 7.30 -27.74 20.74
CA PHE A 199 6.30 -26.92 20.03
C PHE A 199 4.86 -27.05 20.56
N ALA A 200 4.61 -27.88 21.58
CA ALA A 200 3.25 -28.10 22.09
C ALA A 200 2.85 -27.19 23.27
N GLN A 201 3.79 -26.52 23.97
CA GLN A 201 3.44 -25.79 25.20
C GLN A 201 3.04 -24.32 25.00
N ASN A 202 3.52 -23.64 23.95
CA ASN A 202 3.13 -22.24 23.69
C ASN A 202 1.91 -22.11 22.77
N ALA A 203 1.62 -23.10 21.93
CA ALA A 203 0.41 -23.10 21.09
C ALA A 203 -0.85 -23.47 21.90
N LEU A 204 -0.75 -24.40 22.87
CA LEU A 204 -1.88 -24.74 23.74
C LEU A 204 -2.25 -23.59 24.70
N LEU A 205 -1.27 -22.85 25.23
CA LEU A 205 -1.57 -21.74 26.15
C LEU A 205 -2.32 -20.60 25.44
N PHE A 206 -1.98 -20.33 24.17
CA PHE A 206 -2.66 -19.32 23.35
C PHE A 206 -4.04 -19.78 22.88
N PHE A 207 -4.23 -21.06 22.56
CA PHE A 207 -5.54 -21.61 22.21
C PHE A 207 -6.49 -21.65 23.42
N PHE A 208 -6.02 -22.05 24.60
CA PHE A 208 -6.83 -22.08 25.82
C PHE A 208 -7.24 -20.70 26.33
N LEU A 209 -6.42 -19.66 26.12
CA LEU A 209 -6.78 -18.28 26.45
C LEU A 209 -7.77 -17.68 25.45
N LYS A 210 -7.66 -18.02 24.17
CA LYS A 210 -8.57 -17.52 23.12
C LYS A 210 -9.96 -18.15 23.20
N GLU A 211 -10.08 -19.45 23.48
CA GLU A 211 -11.38 -20.10 23.67
C GLU A 211 -12.11 -19.64 24.93
N LYS A 212 -11.39 -19.36 26.04
CA LYS A 212 -12.02 -18.89 27.29
C LYS A 212 -12.60 -17.48 27.20
N CYS A 213 -12.01 -16.56 26.44
CA CYS A 213 -12.59 -15.25 26.22
C CYS A 213 -13.84 -15.30 25.34
N ILE A 214 -13.84 -16.13 24.29
CA ILE A 214 -14.97 -16.27 23.36
C ILE A 214 -16.17 -16.97 24.04
N LEU A 215 -15.95 -17.97 24.90
CA LEU A 215 -17.05 -18.61 25.64
C LEU A 215 -17.71 -17.68 26.68
N ASN A 216 -16.96 -16.74 27.27
CA ASN A 216 -17.50 -15.85 28.29
C ASN A 216 -18.42 -14.76 27.69
N ASP A 217 -18.11 -14.28 26.47
CA ASP A 217 -18.97 -13.33 25.74
C ASP A 217 -20.28 -13.95 25.25
N GLN A 218 -20.33 -15.27 25.01
CA GLN A 218 -21.58 -15.95 24.64
C GLN A 218 -22.48 -16.28 25.85
N LEU A 219 -21.92 -16.46 27.04
CA LEU A 219 -22.70 -16.68 28.27
C LEU A 219 -23.31 -15.39 28.82
N ILE A 220 -22.66 -14.23 28.61
CA ILE A 220 -23.20 -12.93 29.03
C ILE A 220 -24.39 -12.50 28.15
N ASN A 221 -24.41 -12.85 26.86
CA ASN A 221 -25.51 -12.52 25.93
C ASN A 221 -26.71 -13.49 25.95
N SER A 222 -26.69 -14.54 26.77
CA SER A 222 -27.82 -15.48 26.94
C SER A 222 -28.57 -15.33 28.27
N SER A 223 -28.24 -14.28 29.05
CA SER A 223 -28.83 -14.00 30.37
C SER A 223 -29.62 -12.70 30.45
N PHE A 224 -30.10 -12.16 29.33
CA PHE A 224 -31.02 -11.02 29.24
C PHE A 224 -32.25 -11.36 28.41
#